data_AF-A0A3L7VPK4-F1
#
_entry.id   AF-A0A3L7VPK4-F1
#
_cell.length_a   1.000
_cell.length_b   1.000
_cell.length_c   1.000
_cell.angle_alpha   90.00
_cell.angle_beta   90.00
_cell.angle_gamma   90.00
#
_symmetry.space_group_name_H-M   'P 1'
#
loop_
_entity.id
_entity.type
_entity.pdbx_description
1 polymer ?
#
loop_
_entity_poly.entity_id
_entity_poly.type
_entity_poly.pdbx_seq_one_letter_code
_entity_poly.pdbx_strand_id
1 'polypeptide(L)'
;MVRGTSPWSRRLTPVILLACLAATGCGDWWLRITEVSGTIRIDGKPAKGVQVVFQPLDASRPRALAQTDKDGAFRLGRQGPGNR
;
A
#
# COMPACT_ATOMS: atom_id res chain seq x y z
N MET A 1 38.63 36.69 -15.07
CA MET A 1 37.72 36.80 -13.91
C MET A 1 37.37 35.39 -13.45
N VAL A 2 38.22 34.79 -12.60
CA VAL A 2 38.13 33.37 -12.21
C VAL A 2 37.39 33.31 -10.87
N ARG A 3 36.19 32.70 -10.85
CA ARG A 3 35.42 32.54 -9.61
C ARG A 3 36.15 31.56 -8.70
N GLY A 4 36.71 32.04 -7.60
CA GLY A 4 37.32 31.22 -6.57
C GLY A 4 36.26 30.33 -5.92
N THR A 5 36.26 29.04 -6.24
CA THR A 5 35.42 28.07 -5.55
C THR A 5 36.07 27.76 -4.20
N SER A 6 35.50 28.32 -3.14
CA SER A 6 35.85 28.04 -1.74
C SER A 6 36.02 26.53 -1.48
N PRO A 7 37.07 26.07 -0.78
CA PRO A 7 37.26 24.66 -0.42
C PRO A 7 36.15 24.12 0.51
N TRP A 8 35.37 25.01 1.10
CA TRP A 8 34.23 24.67 1.96
C TRP A 8 33.04 24.09 1.16
N SER A 9 32.88 24.48 -0.11
CA SER A 9 31.77 23.99 -0.96
C SER A 9 31.97 22.55 -1.44
N ARG A 10 33.22 22.08 -1.54
CA ARG A 10 33.59 20.71 -1.97
C ARG A 10 33.19 19.62 -0.96
N ARG A 11 33.05 19.96 0.32
CA ARG A 11 32.64 19.00 1.37
C ARG A 11 31.12 18.88 1.51
N LEU A 12 30.36 19.84 0.97
CA LEU A 12 28.90 19.88 1.06
C LEU A 12 28.22 19.18 -0.12
N THR A 13 28.91 19.01 -1.25
CA THR A 13 28.40 18.30 -2.44
C THR A 13 27.87 16.88 -2.16
N PRO A 14 28.59 15.98 -1.45
CA PRO A 14 28.09 14.62 -1.22
C PRO A 14 26.89 14.59 -0.27
N VAL A 15 26.82 15.53 0.68
CA VAL A 15 25.72 15.64 1.64
C VAL A 15 24.44 16.07 0.93
N ILE A 16 24.53 17.05 0.02
CA ILE A 16 23.40 17.51 -0.79
C ILE A 16 22.92 16.39 -1.72
N LEU A 17 23.84 15.64 -2.35
CA LEU A 17 23.48 14.53 -3.22
C LEU A 17 22.74 13.43 -2.45
N LEU A 18 23.23 13.06 -1.25
CA LEU A 18 22.58 12.06 -0.40
C LEU A 18 21.20 12.52 0.10
N ALA A 19 21.06 13.81 0.42
CA ALA A 19 19.77 14.40 0.81
C ALA A 19 18.75 14.37 -0.35
N CYS A 20 19.20 14.63 -1.58
CA CYS A 20 18.33 14.51 -2.76
C CYS A 20 17.91 13.06 -3.03
N LEU A 21 18.80 12.07 -2.82
CA LEU A 21 18.46 10.65 -2.96
C LEU A 21 17.50 10.16 -1.86
N ALA A 22 17.60 10.71 -0.65
CA ALA A 22 16.64 10.40 0.42
C ALA A 22 15.26 11.01 0.13
N ALA A 23 15.20 12.17 -0.54
CA ALA A 23 13.96 12.84 -0.89
C ALA A 23 13.21 12.22 -2.08
N THR A 24 13.86 11.41 -2.91
CA THR A 24 13.21 10.64 -3.99
C THR A 24 12.68 9.27 -3.53
N GLY A 25 12.67 9.00 -2.22
CA GLY A 25 11.97 7.87 -1.64
C GLY A 25 10.50 7.90 -2.06
N CYS A 26 10.11 6.97 -2.93
CA CYS A 26 8.77 6.80 -3.44
C CYS A 26 7.85 6.40 -2.27
N GLY A 27 7.29 7.39 -1.56
CA GLY A 27 6.29 7.14 -0.53
C GLY A 27 5.08 6.45 -1.14
N ASP A 28 4.39 5.61 -0.39
CA ASP A 28 3.24 4.78 -0.83
C ASP A 28 1.98 5.58 -1.26
N TRP A 29 2.13 6.76 -1.84
CA TRP A 29 1.06 7.69 -2.21
C TRP A 29 0.12 7.14 -3.30
N TRP A 30 0.52 6.08 -4.01
CA TRP A 30 -0.30 5.45 -5.06
C TRP A 30 -1.20 4.31 -4.57
N LEU A 31 -1.07 3.86 -3.32
CA LEU A 31 -1.85 2.76 -2.78
C LEU A 31 -2.95 3.28 -1.87
N ARG A 32 -4.02 3.82 -2.47
CA ARG A 32 -5.27 4.06 -1.73
C ARG A 32 -5.92 2.72 -1.40
N ILE A 33 -5.50 2.12 -0.29
CA ILE A 33 -6.09 0.90 0.25
C ILE A 33 -7.34 1.32 1.03
N THR A 34 -8.51 0.96 0.52
CA THR A 34 -9.76 1.06 1.28
C THR A 34 -9.99 -0.26 1.99
N GLU A 35 -10.12 -0.23 3.31
CA GLU A 35 -10.52 -1.40 4.08
C GLU A 35 -12.01 -1.68 3.84
N VAL A 36 -12.33 -2.92 3.48
CA VAL A 36 -13.71 -3.39 3.33
C VAL A 36 -13.90 -4.59 4.24
N SER A 37 -14.95 -4.60 5.05
CA SER A 37 -15.23 -5.70 5.98
C SER A 37 -16.73 -5.96 6.08
N GLY A 38 -17.09 -7.17 6.52
CA GLY A 38 -18.48 -7.55 6.72
C GLY A 38 -18.65 -8.98 7.21
N THR A 39 -19.90 -9.42 7.29
CA THR A 39 -20.27 -10.77 7.73
C THR A 39 -21.26 -11.38 6.75
N ILE A 40 -21.01 -12.62 6.34
CA ILE A 40 -21.90 -13.39 5.48
C ILE A 40 -22.66 -14.41 6.31
N ARG A 41 -23.98 -14.46 6.11
CA ARG A 41 -24.87 -15.43 6.72
C ARG A 41 -25.67 -16.15 5.64
N ILE A 42 -25.81 -17.47 5.76
CA ILE A 42 -26.69 -18.31 4.94
C ILE A 42 -27.74 -18.88 5.89
N ASP A 43 -29.03 -18.68 5.58
CA ASP A 43 -30.16 -19.09 6.42
C ASP A 43 -30.04 -18.61 7.87
N GLY A 44 -29.56 -17.38 8.04
CA GLY A 44 -29.36 -16.78 9.35
C GLY A 44 -28.18 -17.36 10.15
N LYS A 45 -27.39 -18.29 9.62
CA LYS A 45 -26.18 -18.84 10.27
C LYS A 45 -24.90 -18.27 9.66
N PRO A 46 -23.84 -18.01 10.44
CA PRO A 46 -22.54 -17.59 9.90
C PRO A 46 -22.01 -18.58 8.87
N ALA A 47 -21.64 -18.08 7.69
CA ALA A 47 -21.16 -18.92 6.61
C ALA A 47 -19.63 -18.97 6.63
N LYS A 48 -19.06 -20.08 7.10
CA LYS A 48 -17.60 -20.29 7.17
C LYS A 48 -17.04 -20.78 5.83
N GLY A 49 -15.87 -20.27 5.44
CA GLY A 49 -15.11 -20.78 4.30
C GLY A 49 -15.64 -20.35 2.93
N VAL A 50 -16.61 -19.44 2.89
CA VAL A 50 -17.16 -18.89 1.64
C VAL A 50 -16.15 -17.96 1.01
N GLN A 51 -15.97 -18.08 -0.30
CA GLN A 51 -15.15 -17.16 -1.08
C GLN A 51 -15.97 -15.96 -1.52
N VAL A 52 -15.47 -14.77 -1.23
CA VAL A 52 -16.07 -13.48 -1.61
C VAL A 52 -15.21 -12.85 -2.68
N VAL A 53 -15.79 -12.61 -3.85
CA VAL A 53 -15.11 -12.00 -5.00
C VAL A 53 -15.66 -10.60 -5.23
N PHE A 54 -14.79 -9.60 -5.18
CA PHE A 54 -15.13 -8.23 -5.50
C PHE A 54 -14.70 -7.93 -6.93
N GLN A 55 -15.70 -7.88 -7.82
CA GLN A 55 -15.52 -7.54 -9.22
C GLN A 55 -15.66 -6.02 -9.40
N PRO A 56 -14.60 -5.31 -9.80
CA PRO A 56 -14.74 -3.89 -10.12
C PRO A 56 -15.56 -3.70 -11.40
N LEU A 57 -16.31 -2.60 -11.44
CA LEU A 57 -17.06 -2.18 -12.63
C LEU A 57 -16.13 -1.78 -13.78
N ASP A 58 -14.99 -1.17 -13.43
CA ASP A 58 -13.91 -0.84 -14.34
C ASP A 58 -12.98 -2.06 -14.49
N ALA A 59 -12.94 -2.65 -15.69
CA ALA A 59 -12.13 -3.82 -16.00
C ALA A 59 -10.61 -3.59 -15.88
N SER A 60 -10.15 -2.34 -15.86
CA SER A 60 -8.73 -2.00 -15.63
C SER A 60 -8.30 -2.13 -14.16
N ARG A 61 -9.26 -2.31 -13.25
CA ARG A 61 -9.00 -2.44 -11.81
C ARG A 61 -8.84 -3.91 -11.41
N PRO A 62 -7.99 -4.21 -10.40
CA PRO A 62 -7.80 -5.57 -9.92
C PRO A 62 -9.03 -6.08 -9.17
N ARG A 63 -9.28 -7.39 -9.27
CA ARG A 63 -10.24 -8.10 -8.42
C ARG A 63 -9.65 -8.29 -7.03
N ALA A 64 -10.53 -8.31 -6.01
CA ALA A 64 -10.15 -8.67 -4.66
C ALA A 64 -10.89 -9.93 -4.20
N LEU A 65 -10.21 -10.74 -3.38
CA LEU A 65 -10.72 -12.01 -2.87
C LEU A 65 -10.62 -12.00 -1.34
N ALA A 66 -11.66 -12.49 -0.66
CA ALA A 66 -11.61 -12.81 0.75
C ALA A 66 -12.25 -14.19 0.99
N GLN A 67 -11.90 -14.80 2.11
CA GLN A 67 -12.58 -15.97 2.61
C GLN A 67 -13.15 -15.67 3.99
N THR A 68 -14.37 -16.14 4.27
CA THR A 68 -15.01 -15.94 5.55
C THR A 68 -14.46 -16.87 6.63
N ASP A 69 -14.29 -16.36 7.84
CA ASP A 69 -13.87 -17.14 9.01
C ASP A 69 -15.02 -17.94 9.65
N LYS A 70 -14.76 -18.53 10.83
CA LYS A 70 -15.76 -19.32 11.57
C LYS A 70 -16.99 -18.52 12.00
N ASP A 71 -16.87 -17.21 12.14
CA ASP A 71 -17.93 -16.29 12.52
C ASP A 71 -18.58 -15.65 11.28
N GLY A 72 -18.23 -16.13 10.08
CA GLY A 72 -18.71 -15.63 8.80
C GLY A 72 -18.11 -14.28 8.42
N ALA A 73 -17.12 -13.78 9.15
CA ALA A 73 -16.54 -12.47 8.93
C ALA A 73 -15.49 -12.52 7.81
N PHE A 74 -15.44 -11.45 7.00
CA PHE A 74 -14.41 -11.25 5.99
C PHE A 74 -13.80 -9.85 6.14
N ARG A 75 -12.52 -9.73 5.74
CA ARG A 75 -11.84 -8.45 5.57
C ARG A 75 -11.06 -8.46 4.26
N LEU A 76 -11.18 -7.37 3.51
CA LEU A 76 -10.33 -7.05 2.38
C LEU A 76 -9.34 -5.97 2.81
N GLY A 77 -8.08 -6.35 2.80
CA GLY A 77 -6.93 -5.47 2.83
C GLY A 77 -5.84 -6.10 1.97
N ARG A 78 -4.84 -5.32 1.57
CA ARG A 78 -3.69 -5.89 0.84
C ARG A 78 -3.00 -6.93 1.74
N GLN A 79 -3.00 -8.19 1.33
CA GLN A 79 -2.16 -9.22 1.90
C GLN A 79 -0.79 -9.13 1.19
N GLY A 80 0.10 -8.28 1.70
CA GLY A 80 1.45 -8.01 1.17
C GLY A 80 2.22 -7.13 2.16
N PRO A 81 3.56 -7.23 2.23
CA PRO A 81 4.34 -6.92 3.43
C PRO A 81 4.24 -5.43 3.80
N GLY A 82 3.38 -5.16 4.78
CA GLY A 82 3.11 -3.84 5.33
C GLY A 82 2.34 -3.93 6.63
N ASN A 83 2.48 -5.05 7.35
CA ASN A 83 1.92 -5.32 8.66
C ASN A 83 2.98 -6.00 9.54
N ARG A 84 3.88 -5.19 10.10
CA ARG A 84 4.59 -5.48 11.34
C ARG A 84 4.35 -4.34 12.30
#